data_AF-A0AAW5E539-F1
#
_entry.id   AF-A0AAW5E539-F1
#
_cell.length_a   1.000
_cell.length_b   1.000
_cell.length_c   1.000
_cell.angle_alpha   90.00
_cell.angle_beta   90.00
_cell.angle_gamma   90.00
#
_symmetry.space_group_name_H-M   'P 1'
#
loop_
_entity.id
_entity.type
_entity.pdbx_description
1 polymer ?
#
loop_
_entity_poly.entity_id
_entity_poly.type
_entity_poly.pdbx_seq_one_letter_code
_entity_poly.pdbx_strand_id
1 'polypeptide(L)'
;MFSEFGKGEKLVETFIQYKNRQVVLNWYEDDALIRREGFFFSKIVDDGKAVIFINNDNKFHFSIPYEEYTSIRILSDFRDFYQLSDQLHFLEIYFPH
;
A
#
# COMPACT_ATOMS: atom_id res chain seq x y z
N MET A 1 24.23 1.23 9.24
CA MET A 1 23.87 2.65 9.06
C MET A 1 22.52 2.65 8.38
N PHE A 2 21.44 2.83 9.13
CA PHE A 2 20.09 2.86 8.57
C PHE A 2 19.76 4.33 8.34
N SER A 3 19.61 4.71 7.07
CA SER A 3 19.15 6.03 6.71
C SER A 3 17.67 6.15 7.06
N GLU A 4 17.32 7.11 7.93
CA GLU A 4 15.94 7.49 8.20
C GLU A 4 15.39 8.24 6.98
N PHE A 5 14.88 7.49 6.01
CA PHE A 5 13.95 8.04 5.03
C PHE A 5 12.57 8.17 5.68
N GLY A 6 11.83 9.23 5.34
CA GLY A 6 10.45 9.37 5.80
C GLY A 6 9.65 8.14 5.37
N LYS A 7 8.87 7.55 6.28
CA LYS A 7 8.13 6.29 6.04
C LYS A 7 7.35 6.31 4.71
N GLY A 8 6.78 7.46 4.33
CA GLY A 8 6.04 7.62 3.08
C GLY A 8 6.88 7.54 1.80
N GLU A 9 8.07 8.14 1.78
CA GLU A 9 8.91 8.24 0.58
C GLU A 9 9.29 6.85 0.03
N LYS A 10 9.64 5.91 0.93
CA LYS A 10 10.04 4.55 0.56
C LYS A 10 8.86 3.71 0.05
N LEU A 11 7.65 3.97 0.54
CA LEU A 11 6.44 3.29 0.08
C LEU A 11 6.10 3.67 -1.36
N VAL A 12 6.17 4.98 -1.66
CA VAL A 12 5.89 5.54 -2.99
C VAL A 12 6.85 5.00 -4.02
N GLU A 13 8.16 5.07 -3.75
CA GLU A 13 9.19 4.57 -4.65
C GLU A 13 8.95 3.09 -5.01
N THR A 14 8.46 2.33 -4.04
CA THR A 14 8.17 0.91 -4.21
C THR A 14 6.88 0.66 -5.00
N PHE A 15 5.85 1.50 -4.85
CA PHE A 15 4.54 1.28 -5.47
C PHE A 15 4.39 1.92 -6.84
N ILE A 16 5.07 3.03 -7.12
CA ILE A 16 4.92 3.80 -8.36
C ILE A 16 5.31 3.03 -9.63
N GLN A 17 6.06 1.93 -9.48
CA GLN A 17 6.38 1.01 -10.57
C GLN A 17 5.17 0.18 -11.05
N TYR A 18 4.16 -0.05 -10.20
CA TYR A 18 2.95 -0.76 -10.58
C TYR A 18 2.01 0.17 -11.33
N LYS A 19 1.60 -0.24 -12.54
CA LYS A 19 0.70 0.52 -13.42
C LYS A 19 -0.20 -0.41 -14.21
N ASN A 20 -1.46 -0.03 -14.38
CA ASN A 20 -2.47 -0.79 -15.12
C ASN A 20 -2.62 -2.23 -14.60
N ARG A 21 -2.72 -2.40 -13.27
CA ARG A 21 -2.82 -3.70 -12.61
C ARG A 21 -3.97 -3.73 -11.61
N GLN A 22 -4.27 -4.93 -11.15
CA GLN A 22 -5.09 -5.11 -9.96
C GLN A 22 -4.21 -4.97 -8.72
N VAL A 23 -4.79 -4.47 -7.62
CA VAL A 23 -4.24 -4.54 -6.27
C VAL A 23 -5.28 -5.23 -5.39
N VAL A 24 -4.81 -6.00 -4.42
CA VAL A 24 -5.62 -6.60 -3.36
C VAL A 24 -5.14 -6.04 -2.02
N LEU A 25 -6.08 -5.55 -1.24
CA LEU A 25 -5.91 -5.01 0.09
C LEU A 25 -6.61 -5.93 1.09
N ASN A 26 -5.87 -6.37 2.12
CA ASN A 26 -6.41 -7.12 3.24
C ASN A 26 -6.19 -6.32 4.52
N TRP A 27 -7.26 -6.04 5.26
CA TRP A 27 -7.17 -5.39 6.57
C TRP A 27 -7.37 -6.42 7.66
N TYR A 28 -6.50 -6.39 8.66
CA TYR A 28 -6.55 -7.25 9.82
C TYR A 28 -6.61 -6.43 11.11
N GLU A 29 -7.31 -6.97 12.10
CA GLU A 29 -7.37 -6.51 13.48
C GLU A 29 -7.18 -7.74 14.38
N ASP A 30 -6.23 -7.72 15.32
CA ASP A 30 -5.88 -8.87 16.17
C ASP A 30 -5.71 -10.19 15.40
N ASP A 31 -4.95 -10.14 14.29
CA ASP A 31 -4.70 -11.24 13.35
C ASP A 31 -5.95 -11.76 12.58
N ALA A 32 -7.13 -11.19 12.80
CA ALA A 32 -8.35 -11.55 12.08
C ALA A 32 -8.53 -10.68 10.83
N LEU A 33 -8.74 -11.32 9.67
CA LEU A 33 -9.07 -10.62 8.42
C LEU A 33 -10.47 -9.99 8.52
N ILE A 34 -10.54 -8.67 8.67
CA ILE A 34 -11.80 -7.93 8.82
C ILE A 34 -12.34 -7.42 7.49
N ARG A 35 -11.47 -7.16 6.51
CA ARG A 35 -11.87 -6.68 5.19
C ARG A 35 -10.88 -7.16 4.13
N ARG A 36 -11.41 -7.47 2.95
CA ARG A 36 -10.63 -7.74 1.76
C ARG A 36 -11.25 -7.03 0.58
N GLU A 37 -10.45 -6.30 -0.16
CA GLU A 37 -10.90 -5.58 -1.35
C GLU A 37 -9.86 -5.71 -2.47
N GLY A 38 -10.33 -5.94 -3.69
CA GLY A 38 -9.49 -6.01 -4.86
C GLY A 38 -10.03 -5.09 -5.94
N PHE A 39 -9.17 -4.25 -6.52
CA PHE A 39 -9.58 -3.32 -7.56
C PHE A 39 -8.48 -3.09 -8.60
N PHE A 40 -8.89 -2.70 -9.79
CA PHE A 40 -7.98 -2.29 -10.86
C PHE A 40 -7.68 -0.80 -10.75
N PHE A 41 -6.42 -0.43 -10.96
CA PHE A 41 -5.95 0.96 -11.02
C PHE A 41 -5.06 1.17 -12.25
N SER A 42 -4.99 2.42 -12.72
CA SER A 42 -4.17 2.82 -13.86
C SER A 42 -2.78 3.26 -13.41
N LYS A 43 -2.71 4.10 -12.37
CA LYS A 43 -1.48 4.65 -11.81
C LYS A 43 -1.60 4.90 -10.32
N ILE A 44 -0.45 5.02 -9.69
CA ILE A 44 -0.28 5.40 -8.30
C ILE A 44 0.41 6.76 -8.27
N VAL A 45 -0.07 7.65 -7.41
CA VAL A 45 0.52 8.98 -7.18
C VAL A 45 0.74 9.20 -5.69
N ASP A 46 1.71 10.05 -5.37
CA ASP A 46 1.94 10.56 -4.03
C ASP A 46 1.51 12.03 -3.98
N ASP A 47 0.71 12.40 -2.99
CA ASP A 47 0.33 13.79 -2.72
C ASP A 47 1.10 14.41 -1.54
N GLY A 48 2.07 13.68 -0.99
CA GLY A 48 2.86 14.04 0.19
C GLY A 48 2.23 13.64 1.52
N LYS A 49 0.96 13.20 1.53
CA LYS A 49 0.24 12.72 2.72
C LYS A 49 -0.21 11.28 2.60
N ALA A 50 -0.46 10.81 1.39
CA ALA A 50 -0.95 9.48 1.11
C ALA A 50 -0.47 8.97 -0.25
N VAL A 51 -0.44 7.64 -0.36
CA VAL A 51 -0.40 6.97 -1.67
C VAL A 51 -1.81 6.87 -2.22
N ILE A 52 -2.03 7.38 -3.42
CA ILE A 52 -3.35 7.42 -4.06
C ILE A 52 -3.35 6.52 -5.30
N PHE A 53 -4.34 5.62 -5.36
CA PHE A 53 -4.65 4.78 -6.51
C PHE A 53 -5.69 5.47 -7.39
N ILE A 54 -5.35 5.66 -8.66
CA ILE A 54 -6.18 6.34 -9.65
C ILE A 54 -6.57 5.35 -10.74
N ASN A 55 -7.84 5.37 -11.16
CA ASN A 55 -8.35 4.51 -12.24
C ASN A 55 -8.15 5.14 -13.63
N ASN A 56 -8.51 4.42 -14.70
CA ASN A 56 -8.34 4.88 -16.08
C ASN A 56 -9.09 6.20 -16.38
N ASP A 57 -10.21 6.44 -15.70
CA ASP A 57 -11.01 7.67 -15.86
C ASP A 57 -10.43 8.86 -15.06
N ASN A 58 -9.18 8.78 -14.57
CA ASN A 58 -8.57 9.70 -13.60
C ASN A 58 -9.41 9.89 -12.32
N LYS A 59 -10.32 8.96 -12.02
CA LYS A 59 -11.09 8.97 -10.78
C LYS A 59 -10.25 8.39 -9.65
N PHE A 60 -10.31 9.07 -8.51
CA PHE A 60 -9.84 8.54 -7.23
C PHE A 60 -10.52 7.21 -6.95
N HIS A 61 -9.74 6.22 -6.53
CA HIS A 61 -10.28 4.94 -6.10
C HIS A 61 -10.02 4.70 -4.62
N PHE A 62 -8.75 4.82 -4.21
CA PHE A 62 -8.34 4.51 -2.86
C PHE A 62 -7.10 5.30 -2.45
N SER A 63 -6.92 5.54 -1.16
CA SER A 63 -5.70 6.15 -0.61
C SER A 63 -5.23 5.45 0.64
N ILE A 64 -3.91 5.36 0.80
CA ILE A 64 -3.24 4.88 2.01
C ILE A 64 -2.55 6.08 2.67
N PRO A 65 -3.11 6.64 3.76
CA PRO A 65 -2.48 7.75 4.48
C PRO A 65 -1.19 7.31 5.18
N TYR A 66 -0.13 8.12 5.12
CA TYR A 66 1.13 7.78 5.81
C TYR A 66 1.01 7.83 7.33
N GLU A 67 0.13 8.69 7.85
CA GLU A 67 -0.06 8.90 9.29
C GLU A 67 -0.71 7.70 9.99
N GLU A 68 -1.48 6.90 9.25
CA GLU A 68 -2.20 5.73 9.80
C GLU A 68 -1.29 4.53 10.06
N TYR A 69 -0.09 4.45 9.45
CA TYR A 69 0.76 3.27 9.56
C TYR A 69 2.13 3.60 10.14
N THR A 70 2.42 2.99 11.30
CA THR A 70 3.66 3.25 12.04
C THR A 70 4.84 2.46 11.49
N SER A 71 4.62 1.34 10.80
CA SER A 71 5.70 0.53 10.23
C SER A 71 5.36 -0.05 8.87
N ILE A 72 6.40 -0.22 8.04
CA ILE A 72 6.31 -0.81 6.71
C ILE A 72 7.25 -2.01 6.69
N ARG A 73 6.71 -3.18 6.35
CA ARG A 73 7.47 -4.39 6.12
C ARG A 73 7.29 -4.81 4.67
N ILE A 74 8.40 -4.76 3.93
CA ILE A 74 8.51 -5.38 2.62
C ILE A 74 8.95 -6.81 2.88
N LEU A 75 8.06 -7.78 2.66
CA LEU A 75 8.40 -9.18 2.86
C LEU A 75 9.18 -9.66 1.64
N SER A 76 10.50 -9.82 1.78
CA SER A 76 11.39 -10.26 0.69
C SER A 76 11.00 -11.61 0.08
N ASP A 77 10.29 -12.43 0.84
CA ASP A 77 9.95 -13.80 0.47
C ASP A 77 8.75 -13.88 -0.49
N PHE A 78 7.98 -12.79 -0.59
CA PHE A 78 6.83 -12.67 -1.49
C PHE A 78 7.00 -11.43 -2.36
N ARG A 79 7.35 -11.67 -3.64
CA ARG A 79 7.36 -10.59 -4.63
C ARG A 79 5.97 -9.94 -4.69
N ASP A 80 5.96 -8.63 -4.82
CA ASP A 80 4.76 -7.81 -4.97
C ASP A 80 3.80 -7.84 -3.77
N PHE A 81 4.31 -8.21 -2.58
CA PHE A 81 3.57 -8.24 -1.32
C PHE A 81 4.18 -7.31 -0.26
N TYR A 82 3.33 -6.51 0.37
CA TYR A 82 3.73 -5.48 1.32
C TYR A 82 2.80 -5.46 2.52
N GLN A 83 3.33 -5.18 3.70
CA GLN A 83 2.54 -5.07 4.93
C GLN A 83 2.80 -3.72 5.61
N LEU A 84 1.72 -3.03 5.94
CA LEU A 84 1.71 -1.80 6.74
C LEU A 84 1.06 -2.12 8.09
N SER A 85 1.52 -1.52 9.18
CA SER A 85 0.91 -1.75 10.49
C SER A 85 1.05 -0.61 11.48
N ASP A 86 0.11 -0.55 12.43
CA ASP A 86 0.07 0.39 13.55
C ASP A 86 -0.10 -0.33 14.91
N GLN A 87 0.70 -1.36 15.16
CA GLN A 87 0.66 -2.23 16.35
C GLN A 87 -0.64 -3.06 16.51
N LEU A 88 -1.81 -2.51 16.21
CA LEU A 88 -3.13 -3.14 16.39
C LEU A 88 -3.76 -3.56 15.06
N HIS A 89 -3.51 -2.82 13.99
CA HIS A 89 -4.04 -3.09 12.66
C HIS A 89 -2.93 -3.41 11.67
N PHE A 90 -3.25 -4.26 10.70
CA PHE A 90 -2.38 -4.57 9.57
C PHE A 90 -3.11 -4.34 8.26
N LEU A 91 -2.44 -3.71 7.30
CA LEU A 91 -2.87 -3.64 5.91
C LEU A 91 -1.85 -4.40 5.06
N GLU A 92 -2.26 -5.52 4.51
CA GLU A 92 -1.49 -6.24 3.49
C GLU A 92 -1.91 -5.80 2.10
N ILE A 93 -0.93 -5.55 1.24
CA ILE A 93 -1.08 -5.01 -0.09
C ILE A 93 -0.39 -5.97 -1.04
N TYR A 94 -1.13 -6.49 -2.00
CA TYR A 94 -0.64 -7.47 -2.95
C TYR A 94 -0.97 -7.05 -4.38
N PHE A 95 0.02 -7.09 -5.27
CA PHE A 95 -0.17 -6.85 -6.71
C PHE A 95 -0.09 -8.18 -7.47
N PRO A 96 -1.21 -8.84 -7.80
CA PRO A 96 -1.20 -10.09 -8.56
C PRO A 96 -0.54 -9.94 -9.94
N HIS A 97 0.14 -11.01 -10.37
CA HIS A 97 0.74 -11.17 -11.70
C HIS A 97 -0.27 -11.56 -12.77
#